data_AF-A0A7S0IY46-F1
#
_entry.id   AF-A0A7S0IY46-F1
#
_cell.length_a   1.000
_cell.length_b   1.000
_cell.length_c   1.000
_cell.angle_alpha   90.00
_cell.angle_beta   90.00
_cell.angle_gamma   90.00
#
_symmetry.space_group_name_H-M   'P 1'
#
loop_
_entity.id
_entity.type
_entity.pdbx_description
1 polymer ?
#
loop_
_entity_poly.entity_id
_entity_poly.type
_entity_poly.pdbx_seq_one_letter_code
_entity_poly.pdbx_strand_id
1 'polypeptide(L)'
;WERLALPAWVPPSEAAQIAERLDMWVESLLHPTLRPLLLKLEDALTRPLTPVWLCAGEPLDAAQTIAATHGCNAVICVSASRVLSAERARELFSWPYVQGAGDDEENWARGLTASKWWEWRERLLSIAATSPELAEKELCMLQDAPGS
;
A
#
# COMPACT_ATOMS: atom_id res chain seq x y z
N TRP A 1 20.96 9.29 22.27
CA TRP A 1 19.73 9.31 21.45
C TRP A 1 19.47 7.88 21.05
N GLU A 2 18.69 7.13 21.85
CA GLU A 2 18.74 5.65 21.73
C GLU A 2 17.62 5.02 20.90
N ARG A 3 16.56 5.75 20.51
CA ARG A 3 15.48 5.16 19.70
C ARG A 3 14.93 6.14 18.67
N LEU A 4 14.84 5.66 17.43
CA LEU A 4 14.13 6.31 16.33
C LEU A 4 12.63 6.36 16.65
N ALA A 5 12.04 7.56 16.59
CA ALA A 5 10.62 7.78 16.85
C ALA A 5 9.80 7.59 15.58
N LEU A 6 9.21 6.41 15.42
CA LEU A 6 8.35 6.04 14.29
C LEU A 6 6.94 5.70 14.77
N PRO A 7 5.92 5.90 13.91
CA PRO A 7 4.58 5.47 14.24
C PRO A 7 4.49 3.94 14.20
N ALA A 8 3.57 3.37 14.98
CA ALA A 8 3.47 1.93 15.23
C ALA A 8 3.22 1.08 13.97
N TRP A 9 2.77 1.70 12.88
CA TRP A 9 2.50 1.04 11.61
C TRP A 9 3.72 0.90 10.71
N VAL A 10 4.86 1.53 11.03
CA VAL A 10 6.10 1.32 10.27
C VAL A 10 6.72 -0.03 10.65
N PRO A 11 6.90 -0.96 9.69
CA PRO A 11 7.47 -2.27 9.98
C PRO A 11 8.95 -2.19 10.42
N PRO A 12 9.46 -3.19 11.16
CA PRO A 12 10.86 -3.21 11.61
C PRO A 12 11.88 -3.15 10.48
N SER A 13 11.59 -3.76 9.32
CA SER A 13 12.48 -3.72 8.15
C SER A 13 12.62 -2.32 7.57
N GLU A 14 11.53 -1.56 7.53
CA GLU A 14 11.53 -0.17 7.06
C GLU A 14 12.20 0.74 8.10
N ALA A 15 11.92 0.52 9.39
CA ALA A 15 12.61 1.21 10.48
C ALA A 15 14.14 1.03 10.41
N ALA A 16 14.62 -0.17 10.10
CA ALA A 16 16.05 -0.45 9.91
C ALA A 16 16.63 0.30 8.70
N GLN A 17 15.94 0.29 7.56
CA GLN A 17 16.36 1.03 6.36
C GLN A 17 16.41 2.55 6.59
N ILE A 18 15.46 3.08 7.38
CA ILE A 18 15.47 4.48 7.80
C ILE A 18 16.70 4.76 8.68
N ALA A 19 16.95 3.91 9.68
CA ALA A 19 18.08 4.07 10.59
C ALA A 19 19.43 4.08 9.86
N GLU A 20 19.63 3.19 8.89
CA GLU A 20 20.84 3.10 8.06
C GLU A 20 21.10 4.37 7.22
N ARG A 21 20.06 5.17 6.94
CA ARG A 21 20.16 6.39 6.12
C ARG A 21 20.26 7.68 6.94
N LEU A 22 20.10 7.61 8.26
CA LEU A 22 20.09 8.79 9.12
C LEU A 22 21.37 9.62 8.99
N ASP A 23 22.53 8.97 9.02
CA ASP A 23 23.82 9.65 8.96
C ASP A 23 23.96 10.47 7.67
N MET A 24 23.56 9.87 6.53
CA MET A 24 23.53 10.56 5.24
C MET A 24 22.59 11.77 5.24
N TRP A 25 21.42 11.67 5.87
CA TRP A 25 20.50 12.80 5.95
C TRP A 25 21.00 13.89 6.91
N VAL A 26 21.66 13.52 8.01
CA VAL A 26 22.31 14.47 8.91
C VAL A 26 23.42 15.21 8.18
N GLU A 27 24.27 14.52 7.44
CA GLU A 27 25.31 15.12 6.59
C GLU A 27 24.70 16.08 5.56
N SER A 28 23.62 15.65 4.89
CA SER A 28 22.90 16.48 3.92
C SER A 28 22.29 17.73 4.56
N LEU A 29 21.74 17.62 5.76
CA LEU A 29 21.16 18.73 6.51
C LEU A 29 22.24 19.74 6.94
N LEU A 30 23.42 19.25 7.31
CA LEU A 30 24.56 20.06 7.74
C LEU A 30 25.34 20.69 6.57
N HIS A 31 24.90 20.46 5.33
CA HIS A 31 25.55 21.02 4.15
C HIS A 31 25.61 22.56 4.22
N PRO A 32 26.73 23.22 3.84
CA PRO A 32 26.92 24.66 4.02
C PRO A 32 25.84 25.56 3.40
N THR A 33 25.18 25.09 2.33
CA THR A 33 24.08 25.81 1.67
C THR A 33 22.85 25.96 2.56
N LEU A 34 22.64 25.06 3.53
CA LEU A 34 21.52 25.10 4.47
C LEU A 34 21.85 25.84 5.77
N ARG A 35 23.13 26.17 6.01
CA ARG A 35 23.59 26.82 7.25
C ARG A 35 22.82 28.11 7.60
N PRO A 36 22.52 29.03 6.66
CA PRO A 36 21.74 30.23 7.00
C PRO A 36 20.32 29.92 7.47
N LEU A 37 19.72 28.83 7.00
CA LEU A 37 18.40 28.37 7.44
C LEU A 37 18.49 27.75 8.84
N LEU A 38 19.50 26.91 9.09
CA LEU A 38 19.71 26.28 10.39
C LEU A 38 19.90 27.31 11.52
N LEU A 39 20.66 28.38 11.28
CA LEU A 39 20.84 29.47 12.26
C LEU A 39 19.51 30.15 12.63
N LYS A 40 18.63 30.40 11.65
CA LYS A 40 17.30 30.96 11.91
C LYS A 40 16.42 30.00 12.70
N LEU A 41 16.56 28.70 12.44
CA LEU A 41 15.80 27.67 13.14
C LEU A 41 16.29 27.50 14.57
N GLU A 42 17.59 27.65 14.84
CA GLU A 42 18.16 27.60 16.20
C GLU A 42 17.55 28.69 17.10
N ASP A 43 17.40 29.91 16.58
CA ASP A 43 16.76 31.02 17.30
C ASP A 43 15.26 30.77 17.57
N ALA A 44 14.57 30.10 16.64
CA ALA A 44 13.13 29.85 16.72
C ALA A 44 12.76 28.59 17.52
N LEU A 45 13.60 27.55 17.47
CA LEU A 45 13.31 26.22 18.01
C LEU A 45 13.95 26.03 19.38
N THR A 46 13.42 26.73 20.37
CA THR A 46 13.89 26.68 21.77
C THR A 46 13.47 25.41 22.53
N ARG A 47 12.69 24.53 21.89
CA ARG A 47 12.13 23.29 22.45
C ARG A 47 12.44 22.12 21.51
N PRO A 48 12.51 20.87 22.02
CA PRO A 48 12.80 19.72 21.18
C PRO A 48 11.76 19.57 20.06
N LEU A 49 12.20 19.23 18.86
CA LEU A 49 11.31 18.84 17.77
C LEU A 49 10.75 17.44 18.05
N THR A 50 9.45 17.24 17.84
CA THR A 50 8.80 15.94 18.04
C THR A 50 7.89 15.65 16.85
N PRO A 51 8.14 14.56 16.10
CA PRO A 51 7.28 14.21 14.98
C PRO A 51 5.92 13.71 15.50
N VAL A 52 4.84 14.18 14.86
CA VAL A 52 3.47 13.70 15.09
C VAL A 52 2.91 13.25 13.75
N TRP A 53 2.51 11.99 13.67
CA TRP A 53 2.00 11.38 12.45
C TRP A 53 0.49 11.42 12.44
N LEU A 54 -0.09 11.98 11.37
CA LEU A 54 -1.53 12.04 11.16
C LEU A 54 -1.87 11.39 9.82
N CYS A 55 -2.83 10.49 9.85
CA CYS A 55 -3.34 9.79 8.68
C CYS A 55 -4.79 10.18 8.40
N ALA A 56 -5.27 9.86 7.20
CA ALA A 56 -6.64 10.20 6.82
C ALA A 56 -7.67 9.62 7.80
N GLY A 57 -8.57 10.48 8.28
CA GLY A 57 -9.62 10.13 9.25
C GLY A 57 -9.24 10.33 10.71
N GLU A 58 -7.99 10.69 11.03
CA GLU A 58 -7.59 11.10 12.37
C GLU A 58 -7.87 12.59 12.60
N PRO A 59 -8.29 12.99 13.81
CA PRO A 59 -8.61 14.38 14.10
C PRO A 59 -7.34 15.22 14.25
N LEU A 60 -7.37 16.45 13.72
CA LEU A 60 -6.20 17.34 13.68
C LEU A 60 -5.81 17.89 15.07
N ASP A 61 -6.76 17.89 16.01
CA ASP A 61 -6.56 18.35 17.39
C ASP A 61 -5.56 17.48 18.16
N ALA A 62 -5.41 16.20 17.82
CA ALA A 62 -4.45 15.29 18.42
C ALA A 62 -3.01 15.84 18.38
N ALA A 63 -2.61 16.50 17.29
CA ALA A 63 -1.29 17.10 17.17
C ALA A 63 -1.09 18.32 18.09
N GLN A 64 -2.14 19.12 18.27
CA GLN A 64 -2.10 20.30 19.15
C GLN A 64 -2.03 19.87 20.62
N THR A 65 -2.76 18.81 20.99
CA THR A 65 -2.72 18.23 22.34
C THR A 65 -1.32 17.68 22.68
N ILE A 66 -0.67 16.97 21.76
CA ILE A 66 0.69 16.44 21.96
C ILE A 66 1.70 17.57 22.17
N ALA A 67 1.67 18.60 21.32
CA ALA A 67 2.55 19.76 21.44
C ALA A 67 2.40 20.49 22.79
N ALA A 68 1.15 20.71 23.21
CA ALA A 68 0.83 21.39 24.46
C ALA A 68 1.23 20.58 25.70
N THR A 69 1.05 19.25 25.66
CA THR A 69 1.31 18.37 26.81
C THR A 69 2.80 18.17 27.07
N HIS A 70 3.61 18.03 26.01
CA HIS A 70 5.03 17.69 26.14
C HIS A 70 5.98 18.87 26.08
N GLY A 71 5.47 20.10 25.87
CA GLY A 71 6.31 21.29 25.80
C GLY A 71 7.34 21.21 24.67
N CYS A 72 6.94 20.65 23.52
CA CYS A 72 7.80 20.41 22.37
C CYS A 72 7.36 21.25 21.15
N ASN A 73 8.24 21.35 20.15
CA ASN A 73 7.89 21.84 18.82
C ASN A 73 7.38 20.66 17.98
N ALA A 74 6.07 20.56 17.79
CA ALA A 74 5.49 19.47 17.02
C ALA A 74 5.75 19.65 15.52
N VAL A 75 6.29 18.61 14.88
CA VAL A 75 6.43 18.51 13.42
C VAL A 75 5.32 17.60 12.91
N ILE A 76 4.32 18.18 12.26
CA ILE A 76 3.15 17.42 11.80
C ILE A 76 3.47 16.74 10.46
N CYS A 77 3.58 15.42 10.49
CA CYS A 77 3.77 14.56 9.33
C CYS A 77 2.39 14.01 8.89
N VAL A 78 1.85 14.53 7.79
CA VAL A 78 0.50 14.18 7.32
C VAL A 78 0.56 13.21 6.13
N SER A 79 -0.23 12.14 6.20
CA SER A 79 -0.52 11.28 5.05
C SER A 79 -2.00 11.40 4.67
N ALA A 80 -2.26 11.64 3.38
CA ALA A 80 -3.62 11.61 2.83
C ALA A 80 -4.19 10.20 2.71
N SER A 81 -3.37 9.17 2.96
CA SER A 81 -3.80 7.77 2.95
C SER A 81 -4.18 7.32 4.36
N ARG A 82 -5.09 6.36 4.44
CA ARG A 82 -5.40 5.67 5.69
C ARG A 82 -4.33 4.61 5.94
N VAL A 83 -3.90 4.49 7.19
CA VAL A 83 -3.09 3.34 7.62
C VAL A 83 -4.02 2.15 7.72
N LEU A 84 -3.82 1.16 6.87
CA LEU A 84 -4.60 -0.07 6.83
C LEU A 84 -3.63 -1.25 6.79
N SER A 85 -3.99 -2.35 7.45
CA SER A 85 -3.27 -3.59 7.24
C SER A 85 -3.47 -4.05 5.79
N ALA A 86 -2.56 -4.91 5.30
CA ALA A 86 -2.70 -5.48 3.97
C ALA A 86 -4.03 -6.25 3.80
N GLU A 87 -4.53 -6.89 4.87
CA GLU A 87 -5.86 -7.52 4.86
C GLU A 87 -6.99 -6.49 4.76
N ARG A 88 -6.98 -5.43 5.59
CA ARG A 88 -8.03 -4.40 5.55
C ARG A 88 -8.01 -3.58 4.26
N ALA A 89 -6.83 -3.31 3.71
CA ALA A 89 -6.71 -2.67 2.41
C ALA A 89 -7.32 -3.56 1.31
N ARG A 90 -7.11 -4.88 1.40
CA ARG A 90 -7.74 -5.84 0.49
C ARG A 90 -9.26 -5.86 0.64
N GLU A 91 -9.79 -5.87 1.85
CA GLU A 91 -11.23 -5.84 2.11
C GLU A 91 -11.91 -4.55 1.62
N LEU A 92 -11.25 -3.40 1.80
CA LEU A 92 -11.82 -2.09 1.47
C LEU A 92 -11.69 -1.71 0.01
N PHE A 93 -10.65 -2.19 -0.67
CA PHE A 93 -10.27 -1.69 -2.01
C PHE A 93 -10.02 -2.79 -3.05
N SER A 94 -10.16 -4.07 -2.69
CA SER A 94 -10.00 -5.18 -3.64
C SER A 94 -11.07 -6.25 -3.49
N TRP A 95 -11.19 -7.11 -4.51
CA TRP A 95 -11.90 -8.37 -4.39
C TRP A 95 -11.10 -9.32 -3.49
N PRO A 96 -11.73 -10.19 -2.69
CA PRO A 96 -11.02 -11.07 -1.76
C PRO A 96 -10.06 -11.97 -2.52
N TYR A 97 -8.77 -11.69 -2.41
CA TYR A 97 -7.72 -12.51 -3.00
C TYR A 97 -7.60 -13.80 -2.20
N VAL A 98 -7.88 -14.94 -2.84
CA VAL A 98 -7.66 -16.27 -2.28
C VAL A 98 -6.23 -16.69 -2.62
N GLN A 99 -5.41 -16.98 -1.61
CA GLN A 99 -4.05 -17.45 -1.81
C GLN A 99 -4.06 -18.76 -2.62
N GLY A 100 -3.36 -18.78 -3.76
CA GLY A 100 -3.39 -19.89 -4.73
C GLY A 100 -4.25 -19.63 -5.97
N ALA A 101 -5.07 -18.56 -5.98
CA ALA A 101 -5.91 -18.21 -7.13
C ALA A 101 -5.15 -17.92 -8.43
N GLY A 102 -3.84 -17.60 -8.34
CA GLY A 102 -2.99 -17.37 -9.50
C GLY A 102 -2.14 -18.58 -9.93
N ASP A 103 -2.14 -19.66 -9.14
CA ASP A 103 -1.27 -20.82 -9.34
C ASP A 103 -2.04 -22.03 -9.90
N ASP A 104 -3.38 -21.93 -9.97
CA ASP A 104 -4.32 -22.95 -10.45
C ASP A 104 -4.80 -22.71 -11.91
N GLU A 105 -4.02 -21.99 -12.73
CA GLU A 105 -4.42 -21.67 -14.11
C GLU A 105 -4.75 -22.93 -14.94
N GLU A 106 -4.05 -24.03 -14.69
CA GLU A 106 -4.28 -25.32 -15.37
C GLU A 106 -5.57 -26.01 -14.89
N ASN A 107 -5.92 -25.90 -13.61
CA ASN A 107 -7.14 -26.49 -13.05
C ASN A 107 -8.40 -25.73 -13.45
N TRP A 108 -8.33 -24.40 -13.58
CA TRP A 108 -9.49 -23.56 -13.86
C TRP A 108 -9.81 -23.46 -15.35
N ALA A 109 -8.79 -23.54 -16.21
CA ALA A 109 -8.98 -23.50 -17.65
C ALA A 109 -9.54 -24.82 -18.22
N ARG A 110 -9.51 -25.93 -17.45
CA ARG A 110 -9.99 -27.26 -17.88
C ARG A 110 -9.46 -27.67 -19.27
N GLY A 111 -8.20 -27.35 -19.58
CA GLY A 111 -7.59 -27.63 -20.90
C GLY A 111 -7.92 -26.63 -22.01
N LEU A 112 -8.54 -25.48 -21.69
CA LEU A 112 -8.74 -24.37 -22.63
C LEU A 112 -7.39 -23.70 -22.94
N THR A 113 -6.88 -23.93 -24.14
CA THR A 113 -5.67 -23.25 -24.63
C THR A 113 -6.01 -21.86 -25.16
N ALA A 114 -5.01 -20.97 -25.22
CA ALA A 114 -5.18 -19.63 -25.76
C ALA A 114 -5.78 -19.64 -27.18
N SER A 115 -5.38 -20.59 -28.04
CA SER A 115 -5.89 -20.72 -29.40
C SER A 115 -7.38 -21.05 -29.44
N LYS A 116 -7.82 -22.05 -28.65
CA LYS A 116 -9.24 -22.44 -28.56
C LYS A 116 -10.09 -21.33 -27.92
N TRP A 117 -9.55 -20.61 -26.95
CA TRP A 117 -10.22 -19.43 -26.37
C TRP A 117 -10.53 -18.38 -27.43
N TRP A 118 -9.55 -17.97 -28.23
CA TRP A 118 -9.78 -16.93 -29.23
C TRP A 118 -10.76 -17.36 -30.33
N GLU A 119 -10.79 -18.64 -30.68
CA GLU A 119 -11.76 -19.21 -31.61
C GLU A 119 -13.20 -19.11 -31.07
N TRP A 120 -13.40 -19.37 -29.78
CA TRP A 120 -14.74 -19.46 -29.19
C TRP A 120 -15.15 -18.21 -28.39
N ARG A 121 -14.26 -17.22 -28.26
CA ARG A 121 -14.40 -16.06 -27.38
C ARG A 121 -15.74 -15.35 -27.54
N GLU A 122 -16.15 -15.03 -28.76
CA GLU A 122 -17.40 -14.28 -28.99
C GLU A 122 -18.64 -15.08 -28.57
N ARG A 123 -18.64 -16.39 -28.84
CA ARG A 123 -19.72 -17.30 -28.44
C ARG A 123 -19.76 -17.47 -26.92
N LEU A 124 -18.62 -17.72 -26.29
CA LEU A 124 -18.54 -17.90 -24.84
C LEU A 124 -18.91 -16.62 -24.09
N LEU A 125 -18.41 -15.45 -24.53
CA LEU A 125 -18.73 -14.16 -23.89
C LEU A 125 -20.18 -13.75 -24.07
N SER A 126 -20.80 -14.02 -25.22
CA SER A 126 -22.23 -13.71 -25.43
C SER A 126 -23.15 -14.57 -24.55
N ILE A 127 -22.82 -15.84 -24.35
CA ILE A 127 -23.54 -16.72 -23.42
C ILE A 127 -23.28 -16.30 -21.97
N ALA A 128 -22.03 -16.02 -21.60
CA ALA A 128 -21.64 -15.63 -20.25
C ALA A 128 -22.29 -14.31 -19.80
N ALA A 129 -22.53 -13.39 -20.74
CA ALA A 129 -23.26 -12.15 -20.49
C ALA A 129 -24.73 -12.39 -20.06
N THR A 130 -25.28 -13.57 -20.37
CA THR A 130 -26.65 -13.96 -20.01
C THR A 130 -26.66 -14.91 -18.80
N SER A 131 -25.83 -15.96 -18.84
CA SER A 131 -25.66 -16.92 -17.74
C SER A 131 -24.25 -17.51 -17.79
N PRO A 132 -23.42 -17.26 -16.76
CA PRO A 132 -22.10 -17.87 -16.62
C PRO A 132 -22.15 -19.40 -16.63
N GLU A 133 -23.17 -20.01 -16.03
CA GLU A 133 -23.33 -21.47 -15.93
C GLU A 133 -23.59 -22.12 -17.30
N LEU A 134 -24.27 -21.41 -18.20
CA LEU A 134 -24.47 -21.88 -19.57
C LEU A 134 -23.19 -21.77 -20.39
N ALA A 135 -22.38 -20.74 -20.16
CA ALA A 135 -21.09 -20.59 -20.83
C ALA A 135 -20.11 -21.69 -20.41
N GLU A 136 -20.15 -22.11 -19.14
CA GLU A 136 -19.35 -23.25 -18.67
C GLU A 136 -19.78 -24.57 -19.32
N LYS A 137 -21.09 -24.84 -19.43
CA LYS A 137 -21.61 -26.03 -20.13
C LYS A 137 -21.22 -26.04 -21.60
N GLU A 138 -21.28 -24.88 -22.24
CA GLU A 138 -20.89 -24.71 -23.63
C GLU A 138 -19.40 -24.99 -23.83
N LEU A 139 -18.55 -24.46 -22.93
CA LEU A 139 -17.12 -24.73 -22.95
C LEU A 139 -16.82 -26.23 -22.84
N CYS A 140 -17.53 -26.96 -21.97
CA CYS A 140 -17.38 -28.41 -21.85
C CYS A 140 -17.72 -29.11 -23.17
N MET A 141 -18.85 -28.76 -23.80
CA MET A 141 -19.27 -29.37 -25.07
C MET A 141 -18.28 -29.11 -26.20
N LEU A 142 -17.70 -27.90 -26.27
CA LEU A 142 -16.71 -27.54 -27.29
C LEU A 142 -15.39 -28.31 -27.10
N GLN A 143 -15.02 -28.61 -25.85
CA GLN A 143 -13.82 -29.40 -25.54
C GLN A 143 -13.99 -30.90 -25.81
N ASP A 144 -15.20 -31.45 -25.64
CA ASP A 144 -15.52 -32.87 -25.84
C ASP A 144 -15.82 -33.23 -27.31
N ALA A 145 -15.95 -32.24 -28.20
CA ALA A 145 -16.27 -32.46 -29.61
C ALA A 145 -15.09 -33.14 -30.35
N PRO A 146 -15.32 -34.30 -31.01
CA PRO A 146 -14.26 -34.99 -31.74
C PRO A 146 -13.87 -34.20 -33.00
N GLY A 147 -12.72 -33.53 -32.93
CA GLY A 147 -12.15 -32.80 -34.07
C GLY A 147 -11.60 -31.40 -33.77
N SER A 148 -11.03 -31.15 -32.58
CA SER A 148 -10.31 -29.91 -32.28
C SER A 148 -8.89 -30.12 -31.73
#